data_AF-A0A2N8THL9-F1
#
_entry.id   AF-A0A2N8THL9-F1
#
_cell.length_a   1.000
_cell.length_b   1.000
_cell.length_c   1.000
_cell.angle_alpha   90.00
_cell.angle_beta   90.00
_cell.angle_gamma   90.00
#
_symmetry.space_group_name_H-M   'P 1'
#
loop_
_entity.id
_entity.type
_entity.pdbx_description
1 polymer ?
#
loop_
_entity_poly.entity_id
_entity_poly.type
_entity_poly.pdbx_seq_one_letter_code
_entity_poly.pdbx_strand_id
1 'polypeptide(L)'
;VQVSAAPAPAAVPEAAVPEAVAPSGTPAKTARPARSSYALVAAGALALFLVTAFSPGELLGHFTVFVLAIVIGFYVIGNVHHALHTPLMSVTNAISGIVVVGALLQIGQGDTAVTVLSFAAILLASINIFGGFAVTRRMLGMFSKG
;
A
#
# COMPACT_ATOMS: atom_id res chain seq x y z
N VAL A 1 -40.91 44.18 -29.23
CA VAL A 1 -40.68 42.94 -28.45
C VAL A 1 -39.18 42.73 -28.38
N GLN A 2 -38.63 42.52 -27.17
CA GLN A 2 -37.20 42.20 -26.95
C GLN A 2 -36.89 40.71 -27.23
N VAL A 3 -35.59 40.38 -27.07
CA VAL A 3 -34.96 39.04 -26.98
C VAL A 3 -34.60 38.46 -28.36
N SER A 4 -33.32 38.24 -28.72
CA SER A 4 -32.07 38.52 -27.97
C SER A 4 -30.88 38.83 -28.89
N ALA A 5 -29.74 39.21 -28.30
CA ALA A 5 -28.42 39.26 -28.92
C ALA A 5 -27.43 38.34 -28.18
N ALA A 6 -26.52 37.70 -28.91
CA ALA A 6 -25.46 36.88 -28.32
C ALA A 6 -24.38 37.76 -27.65
N PRO A 7 -23.74 37.32 -26.54
CA PRO A 7 -22.66 38.08 -25.93
C PRO A 7 -21.39 38.01 -26.79
N ALA A 8 -20.72 39.16 -26.97
CA ALA A 8 -19.37 39.19 -27.52
C ALA A 8 -18.36 38.57 -26.53
N PRO A 9 -17.28 37.91 -27.02
CA PRO A 9 -16.24 37.37 -26.15
C PRO A 9 -15.52 38.51 -25.41
N ALA A 10 -15.46 38.42 -24.09
CA ALA A 10 -14.74 39.37 -23.26
C ALA A 10 -13.22 39.29 -23.52
N ALA A 11 -12.58 40.44 -23.65
CA ALA A 11 -11.12 40.52 -23.72
C ALA A 11 -10.50 40.01 -22.42
N VAL A 12 -9.65 38.98 -22.52
CA VAL A 12 -8.88 38.48 -21.38
C VAL A 12 -7.75 39.48 -21.10
N PRO A 13 -7.59 39.98 -19.87
CA PRO A 13 -6.46 40.86 -19.53
C PRO A 13 -5.13 40.14 -19.75
N GLU A 14 -4.17 40.85 -20.31
CA GLU A 14 -2.80 40.38 -20.53
C GLU A 14 -2.11 40.13 -19.19
N ALA A 15 -2.17 38.88 -18.73
CA ALA A 15 -1.57 38.46 -17.47
C ALA A 15 -0.04 38.44 -17.62
N ALA A 16 0.61 39.29 -16.80
CA ALA A 16 2.04 39.53 -16.83
C ALA A 16 2.90 38.26 -16.95
N VAL A 17 3.93 38.34 -17.81
CA VAL A 17 5.03 37.37 -17.87
C VAL A 17 5.60 37.21 -16.45
N PRO A 18 5.71 35.98 -15.90
CA PRO A 18 6.33 35.79 -14.60
C PRO A 18 7.78 36.22 -14.66
N GLU A 19 8.09 37.30 -13.94
CA GLU A 19 9.45 37.77 -13.70
C GLU A 19 10.28 36.62 -13.11
N ALA A 20 11.50 36.43 -13.60
CA ALA A 20 12.36 35.33 -13.20
C ALA A 20 12.83 35.51 -11.75
N VAL A 21 12.07 34.94 -10.81
CA VAL A 21 12.43 34.90 -9.39
C VAL A 21 13.77 34.17 -9.25
N ALA A 22 14.78 34.92 -8.83
CA ALA A 22 16.12 34.43 -8.48
C ALA A 22 16.04 33.23 -7.52
N PRO A 23 17.02 32.29 -7.52
CA PRO A 23 16.90 31.04 -6.79
C PRO A 23 16.63 31.29 -5.31
N SER A 24 15.41 30.99 -4.88
CA SER A 24 15.02 31.01 -3.49
C SER A 24 15.91 30.02 -2.73
N GLY A 25 16.58 30.51 -1.70
CA GLY A 25 17.63 29.76 -1.02
C GLY A 25 17.14 28.39 -0.59
N THR A 26 17.94 27.36 -0.91
CA THR A 26 17.66 25.98 -0.48
C THR A 26 17.37 25.98 1.02
N PRO A 27 16.21 25.46 1.48
CA PRO A 27 15.94 25.39 2.91
C PRO A 27 17.04 24.54 3.54
N ALA A 28 17.85 25.16 4.39
CA ALA A 28 18.99 24.51 5.02
C ALA A 28 18.47 23.31 5.81
N LYS A 29 18.72 22.10 5.29
CA LYS A 29 18.35 20.84 5.92
C LYS A 29 19.05 20.78 7.27
N THR A 30 18.32 21.14 8.33
CA THR A 30 18.84 21.18 9.70
C THR A 30 19.45 19.82 10.01
N ALA A 31 20.78 19.78 10.14
CA ALA A 31 21.51 18.55 10.32
C ALA A 31 21.15 17.97 11.69
N ARG A 32 20.21 17.03 11.70
CA ARG A 32 19.82 16.28 12.90
C ARG A 32 21.10 15.68 13.48
N PRO A 33 21.51 16.06 14.71
CA PRO A 33 22.83 15.72 15.21
C PRO A 33 22.98 14.21 15.25
N ALA A 34 24.12 13.67 14.79
CA ALA A 34 24.30 12.22 14.62
C ALA A 34 23.98 11.41 15.89
N ARG A 35 24.18 12.00 17.06
CA ARG A 35 23.79 11.45 18.38
C ARG A 35 22.29 11.12 18.50
N SER A 36 21.40 11.88 17.85
CA SER A 36 19.97 11.58 17.75
C SER A 36 19.70 10.35 16.88
N SER A 37 20.48 10.15 15.81
CA SER A 37 20.40 8.96 14.96
C SER A 37 20.80 7.70 15.75
N TYR A 38 21.92 7.77 16.47
CA TYR A 38 22.37 6.65 17.32
C TYR A 38 21.41 6.38 18.48
N ALA A 39 20.81 7.40 19.09
CA ALA A 39 19.79 7.20 20.13
C ALA A 39 18.54 6.47 19.62
N LEU A 40 18.06 6.79 18.40
CA LEU A 40 16.95 6.09 17.77
C LEU A 40 17.30 4.64 17.42
N VAL A 41 18.50 4.39 16.88
CA VAL A 41 18.97 3.02 16.59
C VAL A 41 19.13 2.20 17.86
N ALA A 42 19.69 2.78 18.94
CA ALA A 42 19.82 2.12 20.24
C ALA A 42 18.45 1.82 20.87
N ALA A 43 17.48 2.75 20.78
CA ALA A 43 16.12 2.51 21.24
C ALA A 43 15.42 1.41 20.45
N GLY A 44 15.59 1.37 19.12
CA GLY A 44 15.08 0.29 18.27
C GLY A 44 15.71 -1.07 18.57
N ALA A 45 17.03 -1.11 18.77
CA ALA A 45 17.74 -2.32 19.17
C ALA A 45 17.33 -2.81 20.57
N LEU A 46 17.13 -1.91 21.52
CA LEU A 46 16.63 -2.25 22.86
C LEU A 46 15.18 -2.76 22.81
N ALA A 47 14.31 -2.13 22.02
CA ALA A 47 12.94 -2.60 21.84
C ALA A 47 12.91 -4.00 21.19
N LEU A 48 13.73 -4.23 20.16
CA LEU A 48 13.87 -5.54 19.52
C LEU A 48 14.41 -6.59 20.51
N PHE A 49 15.44 -6.24 21.28
CA PHE A 49 16.00 -7.11 22.32
C PHE A 49 14.95 -7.47 23.37
N LEU A 50 14.23 -6.50 23.92
CA LEU A 50 13.18 -6.74 24.92
C LEU A 50 12.03 -7.60 24.34
N VAL A 51 11.59 -7.34 23.11
CA VAL A 51 10.62 -8.20 22.43
C VAL A 51 11.16 -9.62 22.34
N THR A 52 12.36 -9.84 21.79
CA THR A 52 12.92 -11.19 21.63
C THR A 52 13.24 -11.91 22.94
N ALA A 53 13.69 -11.21 23.98
CA ALA A 53 14.11 -11.78 25.26
C ALA A 53 12.94 -12.22 26.15
N PHE A 54 11.77 -11.60 26.00
CA PHE A 54 10.56 -11.91 26.79
C PHE A 54 9.46 -12.62 25.97
N SER A 55 9.73 -13.04 24.74
CA SER A 55 8.74 -13.68 23.86
C SER A 55 8.69 -15.20 23.95
N PRO A 56 7.52 -15.83 23.71
CA PRO A 56 7.41 -17.27 23.52
C PRO A 56 8.28 -17.77 22.35
N GLY A 57 8.81 -18.99 22.44
CA GLY A 57 9.68 -19.58 21.40
C GLY A 57 9.06 -19.61 20.00
N GLU A 58 7.76 -19.88 19.90
CA GLU A 58 7.00 -19.83 18.63
C GLU A 58 7.01 -18.45 17.98
N LEU A 59 7.02 -17.37 18.78
CA LEU A 59 7.08 -16.01 18.24
C LEU A 59 8.43 -15.76 17.55
N LEU A 60 9.54 -16.29 18.05
CA LEU A 60 10.85 -16.14 17.40
C LEU A 60 10.84 -16.81 16.01
N GLY A 61 10.20 -17.98 15.89
CA GLY A 61 10.00 -18.66 14.61
C GLY A 61 9.17 -17.82 13.64
N HIS A 62 7.96 -17.40 14.03
CA HIS A 62 7.08 -16.57 13.21
C HIS A 62 7.70 -15.21 12.87
N PHE A 63 8.40 -14.57 13.81
CA PHE A 63 9.08 -13.29 13.59
C PHE A 63 10.25 -13.41 12.61
N THR A 64 11.01 -14.50 12.68
CA THR A 64 12.08 -14.78 11.69
C THR A 64 11.51 -14.94 10.29
N VAL A 65 10.43 -15.73 10.14
CA VAL A 65 9.73 -15.88 8.86
C VAL A 65 9.17 -14.54 8.37
N PHE A 66 8.58 -13.74 9.25
CA PHE A 66 8.04 -12.41 8.92
C PHE A 66 9.12 -11.45 8.40
N VAL A 67 10.26 -11.34 9.09
CA VAL A 67 11.38 -10.48 8.65
C VAL A 67 11.97 -10.95 7.32
N LEU A 68 12.16 -12.26 7.14
CA LEU A 68 12.64 -12.82 5.87
C LEU A 68 11.63 -12.59 4.73
N ALA A 69 10.32 -12.71 5.00
CA ALA A 69 9.26 -12.45 4.02
C ALA A 69 9.24 -10.97 3.59
N ILE A 70 9.50 -10.01 4.50
CA ILE A 70 9.65 -8.59 4.15
C ILE A 70 10.85 -8.39 3.21
N VAL A 71 11.99 -8.99 3.53
CA VAL A 71 13.21 -8.89 2.70
C VAL A 71 12.96 -9.46 1.30
N ILE A 72 12.35 -10.65 1.20
CA ILE A 72 11.97 -11.27 -0.08
C ILE A 72 10.99 -10.37 -0.85
N GLY A 73 9.94 -9.87 -0.19
CA GLY A 73 8.94 -8.98 -0.80
C GLY A 73 9.54 -7.71 -1.39
N PHE A 74 10.50 -7.09 -0.68
CA PHE A 74 11.23 -5.93 -1.17
C PHE A 74 12.01 -6.23 -2.46
N TYR A 75 12.78 -7.34 -2.50
CA TYR A 75 13.55 -7.71 -3.69
C TYR A 75 12.69 -8.12 -4.88
N VAL A 76 11.55 -8.80 -4.62
CA VAL A 76 10.61 -9.24 -5.66
C VAL A 76 9.88 -8.06 -6.30
N ILE A 77 9.42 -7.08 -5.51
CA ILE A 77 8.66 -5.92 -6.03
C ILE A 77 9.60 -4.83 -6.56
N GLY A 78 10.79 -4.66 -5.98
CA GLY A 78 11.72 -3.57 -6.34
C GLY A 78 12.24 -3.58 -7.79
N ASN A 79 12.12 -4.71 -8.50
CA ASN A 79 12.69 -4.90 -9.85
C ASN A 79 11.62 -5.10 -10.95
N VAL A 80 10.36 -4.74 -10.69
CA VAL A 80 9.28 -4.91 -11.69
C VAL A 80 9.32 -3.84 -12.78
N HIS A 81 8.96 -4.23 -14.01
CA HIS A 81 8.89 -3.32 -15.14
C HIS A 81 7.77 -2.28 -14.95
N HIS A 82 7.99 -1.03 -15.37
CA HIS A 82 7.04 0.07 -15.08
C HIS A 82 5.61 -0.15 -15.57
N ALA A 83 5.43 -0.82 -16.72
CA ALA A 83 4.11 -1.16 -17.24
C ALA A 83 3.33 -2.16 -16.36
N LEU A 84 4.00 -2.85 -15.44
CA LEU A 84 3.42 -3.86 -14.56
C LEU A 84 3.02 -3.33 -13.17
N HIS A 85 3.26 -2.05 -12.84
CA HIS A 85 2.86 -1.50 -11.52
C HIS A 85 1.36 -1.56 -11.27
N THR A 86 0.52 -1.23 -12.27
CA THR A 86 -0.94 -1.32 -12.14
C THR A 86 -1.46 -2.78 -12.06
N PRO A 87 -1.00 -3.72 -12.93
CA PRO A 87 -1.24 -5.15 -12.72
C PRO A 87 -0.77 -5.66 -11.34
N LEU A 88 0.41 -5.24 -10.86
CA LEU A 88 0.95 -5.66 -9.57
C LEU A 88 0.09 -5.15 -8.41
N MET A 89 -0.40 -3.91 -8.47
CA MET A 89 -1.36 -3.40 -7.48
C MET A 89 -2.60 -4.29 -7.39
N SER A 90 -3.16 -4.70 -8.53
CA SER A 90 -4.29 -5.65 -8.61
C SER A 90 -3.94 -7.04 -8.04
N VAL A 91 -2.73 -7.55 -8.29
CA VAL A 91 -2.22 -8.81 -7.71
C VAL A 91 -2.10 -8.70 -6.19
N THR A 92 -1.50 -7.62 -5.67
CA THR A 92 -1.33 -7.44 -4.22
C THR A 92 -2.67 -7.33 -3.50
N ASN A 93 -3.69 -6.75 -4.15
CA ASN A 93 -5.05 -6.80 -3.64
C ASN A 93 -5.55 -8.26 -3.56
N ALA A 94 -5.48 -9.04 -4.65
CA ALA A 94 -5.92 -10.45 -4.65
C ALA A 94 -5.19 -11.32 -3.59
N ILE A 95 -3.89 -11.10 -3.38
CA ILE A 95 -3.08 -11.80 -2.39
C ILE A 95 -3.50 -11.43 -0.95
N SER A 96 -3.96 -10.19 -0.70
CA SER A 96 -4.49 -9.80 0.62
C SER A 96 -5.71 -10.63 1.05
N GLY A 97 -6.38 -11.29 0.11
CA GLY A 97 -7.42 -12.30 0.37
C GLY A 97 -6.99 -13.49 1.23
N ILE A 98 -5.69 -13.66 1.53
CA ILE A 98 -5.16 -14.66 2.47
C ILE A 98 -5.85 -14.64 3.85
N VAL A 99 -6.48 -13.52 4.24
CA VAL A 99 -7.36 -13.42 5.42
C VAL A 99 -8.47 -14.49 5.47
N VAL A 100 -8.83 -15.09 4.33
CA VAL A 100 -9.75 -16.24 4.26
C VAL A 100 -9.29 -17.42 5.13
N VAL A 101 -7.97 -17.62 5.29
CA VAL A 101 -7.42 -18.71 6.11
C VAL A 101 -7.79 -18.53 7.58
N GLY A 102 -7.69 -17.30 8.10
CA GLY A 102 -8.09 -17.00 9.48
C GLY A 102 -9.58 -17.25 9.71
N ALA A 103 -10.44 -16.87 8.76
CA ALA A 103 -11.88 -17.12 8.85
C ALA A 103 -12.25 -18.60 8.73
N LEU A 104 -11.53 -19.37 7.89
CA LEU A 104 -11.71 -20.82 7.76
C LEU A 104 -11.28 -21.61 9.00
N LEU A 105 -10.30 -21.12 9.77
CA LEU A 105 -9.93 -21.72 11.06
C LEU A 105 -11.00 -21.51 12.14
N GLN A 106 -11.80 -20.45 12.01
CA GLN A 106 -12.70 -19.98 13.06
C GLN A 106 -14.18 -20.35 12.84
N ILE A 107 -14.57 -20.73 11.63
CA ILE A 107 -15.93 -21.19 11.33
C ILE A 107 -16.23 -22.53 12.02
N GLY A 108 -17.40 -22.65 12.66
CA GLY A 108 -17.84 -23.90 13.29
C GLY A 108 -17.27 -24.17 14.69
N GLN A 109 -16.53 -23.23 15.29
CA GLN A 109 -15.95 -23.34 16.64
C GLN A 109 -16.99 -23.21 17.79
N GLY A 110 -18.22 -23.67 17.59
CA GLY A 110 -19.29 -23.73 18.61
C GLY A 110 -20.03 -22.43 18.92
N ASP A 111 -19.45 -21.26 18.64
CA ASP A 111 -20.13 -19.95 18.81
C ASP A 111 -20.85 -19.52 17.51
N THR A 112 -22.15 -19.25 17.61
CA THR A 112 -23.01 -18.84 16.48
C THR A 112 -22.63 -17.48 15.92
N ALA A 113 -22.28 -16.50 16.75
CA ALA A 113 -21.90 -15.16 16.31
C ALA A 113 -20.54 -15.19 15.59
N VAL A 114 -19.57 -15.93 16.15
CA VAL A 114 -18.27 -16.18 15.50
C VAL A 114 -18.45 -16.91 14.17
N THR A 115 -19.36 -17.89 14.10
CA THR A 115 -19.66 -18.64 12.87
C THR A 115 -20.26 -17.73 11.79
N VAL A 116 -21.21 -16.84 12.15
CA VAL A 116 -21.80 -15.86 11.22
C VAL A 116 -20.76 -14.85 10.74
N LEU A 117 -19.91 -14.32 11.63
CA LEU A 117 -18.82 -13.42 11.26
C LEU A 117 -17.78 -14.10 10.36
N SER A 118 -17.44 -15.35 10.65
CA SER A 118 -16.51 -16.15 9.84
C SER A 118 -17.06 -16.43 8.45
N PHE A 119 -18.35 -16.76 8.35
CA PHE A 119 -19.03 -16.91 7.05
C PHE A 119 -19.00 -15.61 6.23
N ALA A 120 -19.31 -14.46 6.85
CA ALA A 120 -19.23 -13.16 6.18
C ALA A 120 -17.79 -12.81 5.76
N ALA A 121 -16.79 -13.11 6.59
CA ALA A 121 -15.38 -12.91 6.27
C ALA A 121 -14.92 -13.80 5.10
N ILE A 122 -15.33 -15.07 5.07
CA ILE A 122 -15.05 -15.99 3.94
C ILE A 122 -15.68 -15.46 2.65
N LEU A 123 -16.93 -14.99 2.70
CA LEU A 123 -17.62 -14.42 1.54
C LEU A 123 -16.88 -13.19 0.98
N LEU A 124 -16.55 -12.24 1.85
CA LEU A 124 -15.84 -11.01 1.44
C LEU A 124 -14.41 -11.30 0.95
N ALA A 125 -13.67 -12.19 1.62
CA ALA A 125 -12.35 -12.60 1.17
C ALA A 125 -12.40 -13.34 -0.18
N SER A 126 -13.42 -14.17 -0.40
CA SER A 126 -13.64 -14.84 -1.70
C SER A 126 -13.88 -13.81 -2.82
N ILE A 127 -14.70 -12.78 -2.58
CA ILE A 127 -14.93 -11.69 -3.55
C ILE A 127 -13.61 -10.97 -3.87
N ASN A 128 -12.76 -10.70 -2.87
CA ASN A 128 -11.45 -10.11 -3.07
C ASN A 128 -10.54 -11.00 -3.95
N ILE A 129 -10.41 -12.28 -3.61
CA ILE A 129 -9.60 -13.27 -4.35
C ILE A 129 -10.06 -13.36 -5.81
N PHE A 130 -11.33 -13.71 -6.05
CA PHE A 130 -11.85 -13.92 -7.40
C PHE A 130 -11.85 -12.62 -8.22
N GLY A 131 -12.29 -11.50 -7.64
CA GLY A 131 -12.29 -10.20 -8.30
C GLY A 131 -10.89 -9.72 -8.66
N GLY A 132 -9.96 -9.77 -7.71
CA GLY A 132 -8.58 -9.34 -7.91
C GLY A 132 -7.83 -10.20 -8.95
N PHE A 133 -7.99 -11.52 -8.93
CA PHE A 133 -7.38 -12.38 -9.97
C PHE A 133 -8.05 -12.24 -11.34
N ALA A 134 -9.37 -12.02 -11.41
CA ALA A 134 -10.06 -11.77 -12.68
C ALA A 134 -9.62 -10.44 -13.33
N VAL A 135 -9.54 -9.36 -12.54
CA VAL A 135 -9.04 -8.06 -13.01
C VAL A 135 -7.58 -8.15 -13.42
N THR A 136 -6.74 -8.81 -12.62
CA THR A 136 -5.33 -9.07 -12.97
C THR A 136 -5.20 -9.80 -14.30
N ARG A 137 -5.97 -10.88 -14.50
CA ARG A 137 -5.95 -11.66 -15.75
C ARG A 137 -6.33 -10.78 -16.95
N ARG A 138 -7.35 -9.94 -16.81
CA ARG A 138 -7.75 -8.97 -17.84
C ARG A 138 -6.63 -7.95 -18.13
N MET A 139 -5.95 -7.45 -17.09
CA MET A 139 -4.83 -6.51 -17.25
C MET A 139 -3.63 -7.15 -17.96
N LEU A 140 -3.20 -8.34 -17.52
CA LEU A 140 -2.08 -9.06 -18.14
C LEU A 140 -2.40 -9.52 -19.57
N GLY A 141 -3.67 -9.84 -19.86
CA GLY A 141 -4.13 -10.15 -21.21
C GLY A 141 -3.88 -9.02 -22.22
N MET A 142 -3.81 -7.75 -21.79
CA MET A 142 -3.48 -6.63 -22.68
C MET A 142 -1.99 -6.57 -23.08
N PHE A 143 -1.11 -7.31 -22.40
CA PHE A 143 0.31 -7.47 -22.77
C PHE A 143 0.57 -8.76 -23.56
N SER A 144 -0.38 -9.70 -23.58
CA SER A 144 -0.32 -10.86 -24.44
C SER A 144 -0.57 -10.42 -25.88
N LYS A 145 0.43 -10.57 -26.76
CA LYS A 145 0.21 -10.43 -28.20
C LYS A 145 -0.77 -11.53 -28.66
N GLY A 146 -1.85 -11.10 -29.31
CA GLY A 146 -2.44 -11.88 -30.40
C GLY A 146 -1.58 -11.72 -31.65
#